data_AF-A0ABD0NLU9-F1
#
_entry.id   AF-A0ABD0NLU9-F1
#
_cell.length_a   1.000
_cell.length_b   1.000
_cell.length_c   1.000
_cell.angle_alpha   90.00
_cell.angle_beta   90.00
_cell.angle_gamma   90.00
#
_symmetry.space_group_name_H-M   'P 1'
#
loop_
_entity.id
_entity.type
_entity.pdbx_description
1 polymer ?
#
loop_
_entity_poly.entity_id
_entity_poly.type
_entity_poly.pdbx_seq_one_letter_code
_entity_poly.pdbx_strand_id
1 'polypeptide(L)' 'IRVSRPILIPGFPENATVLVGGHVKLVCKLHQPASTRLQWFKKDSNRLGPDGSPLLTALT' A
#
# COMPACT_ATOMS: atom_id res chain seq x y z
N ILE A 1 18.58 20.58 0.03
CA ILE A 1 17.91 19.39 -0.57
C ILE A 1 16.41 19.59 -0.44
N ARG A 2 15.68 19.71 -1.55
CA ARG A 2 14.22 19.89 -1.51
C ARG A 2 13.58 18.51 -1.37
N VAL A 3 13.11 18.17 -0.18
CA VAL A 3 12.39 16.91 0.06
C VAL A 3 11.00 17.06 -0.56
N SER A 4 10.82 16.51 -1.76
CA SER A 4 9.50 16.38 -2.37
C SER A 4 8.75 15.23 -1.69
N ARG A 5 7.46 15.44 -1.44
CA ARG A 5 6.61 14.37 -0.91
C ARG A 5 6.50 13.25 -1.95
N PRO A 6 6.52 11.98 -1.52
CA PRO A 6 6.11 10.85 -2.34
C PRO A 6 4.77 11.08 -3.02
N ILE A 7 4.68 10.88 -4.33
CA ILE A 7 3.40 10.92 -5.06
C ILE A 7 3.20 9.58 -5.76
N LEU A 8 2.07 8.91 -5.50
CA LEU A 8 1.65 7.72 -6.23
C LEU A 8 1.27 8.10 -7.66
N ILE A 9 1.74 7.31 -8.62
CA ILE A 9 1.34 7.51 -10.02
C ILE A 9 -0.12 7.07 -10.17
N PRO A 10 -0.99 7.89 -10.78
CA PRO A 10 -2.37 7.50 -11.06
C PRO A 10 -2.47 6.17 -11.79
N GLY A 11 -3.47 5.36 -11.44
CA GLY A 11 -3.64 4.01 -11.97
C GLY A 11 -2.81 2.93 -11.27
N PHE A 12 -1.98 3.29 -10.28
CA PHE A 12 -1.24 2.32 -9.46
C PHE A 12 -1.44 2.56 -7.95
N PRO A 13 -1.59 1.51 -7.13
CA PRO A 13 -1.85 0.13 -7.53
C PRO A 13 -3.26 -0.05 -8.12
N GLU A 14 -3.38 -0.95 -9.10
CA GLU A 14 -4.64 -1.31 -9.72
C GLU A 14 -5.31 -2.47 -8.95
N ASN A 15 -6.64 -2.59 -9.09
CA ASN A 15 -7.37 -3.76 -8.63
C ASN A 15 -6.88 -5.02 -9.37
N ALA A 16 -6.53 -6.05 -8.62
CA ALA A 16 -6.08 -7.33 -9.17
C ALA A 16 -6.91 -8.48 -8.59
N THR A 17 -7.22 -9.47 -9.42
CA THR A 17 -7.88 -10.71 -9.02
C THR A 17 -7.01 -11.90 -9.46
N VAL A 18 -7.07 -12.98 -8.69
CA VAL A 18 -6.34 -14.23 -8.98
C VAL A 18 -7.23 -15.41 -8.59
N LEU A 19 -6.96 -16.57 -9.20
CA LEU A 19 -7.59 -17.82 -8.80
C LEU A 19 -7.28 -18.15 -7.33
N VAL A 20 -8.20 -18.82 -6.66
CA VAL A 20 -8.00 -19.31 -5.29
C VAL A 20 -6.78 -20.23 -5.25
N GLY A 21 -5.87 -19.98 -4.31
CA GLY A 21 -4.58 -20.67 -4.20
C GLY A 21 -3.47 -20.08 -5.08
N GLY A 22 -3.75 -19.08 -5.92
CA GLY A 22 -2.76 -18.37 -6.72
C GLY A 22 -2.12 -17.17 -6.00
N HIS A 23 -1.11 -16.59 -6.65
CA HIS A 23 -0.39 -15.42 -6.14
C HIS A 23 -0.86 -14.14 -6.83
N VAL A 24 -1.35 -13.17 -6.05
CA VAL A 24 -1.66 -11.84 -6.56
C VAL A 24 -0.39 -10.97 -6.55
N LYS A 25 -0.20 -10.17 -7.61
CA LYS A 25 0.89 -9.20 -7.70
C LYS A 25 0.32 -7.79 -7.70
N LEU A 26 0.65 -7.01 -6.69
CA LEU A 26 0.32 -5.58 -6.62
C LEU A 26 1.56 -4.76 -6.97
N VAL A 27 1.40 -3.78 -7.86
CA VAL A 27 2.50 -2.92 -8.31
C VAL A 27 2.22 -1.49 -7.85
N CYS A 28 3.12 -0.94 -7.05
CA CYS A 28 3.09 0.45 -6.65
C CYS A 28 4.12 1.25 -7.45
N LYS A 29 3.71 2.37 -8.04
CA LYS A 29 4.59 3.28 -8.77
C LYS A 29 4.46 4.68 -8.21
N LEU A 30 5.55 5.42 -8.24
CA LEU A 30 5.69 6.68 -7.52
C LEU A 30 6.73 7.59 -8.17
N HIS A 31 6.51 8.91 -8.09
CA HIS A 31 7.48 9.93 -8.49
C HIS A 31 8.19 10.49 -7.25
N GLN A 32 9.51 10.27 -7.10
CA GLN A 32 10.25 10.72 -5.91
C GLN A 32 11.77 10.55 -5.94
N PRO A 33 12.52 11.17 -4.99
CA PRO A 33 13.96 10.95 -4.85
C PRO A 33 14.29 9.53 -4.40
N ALA A 34 15.52 9.08 -4.69
CA ALA A 34 16.00 7.70 -4.51
C ALA A 34 15.94 7.14 -3.07
N SER A 35 15.60 7.95 -2.05
CA SER A 35 15.61 7.58 -0.64
C SER A 35 14.24 7.32 -0.01
N THR A 36 13.16 7.22 -0.79
CA THR A 36 11.84 6.96 -0.20
C THR A 36 11.70 5.54 0.32
N ARG A 37 11.27 5.43 1.59
CA ARG A 37 10.81 4.18 2.19
C ARG A 37 9.40 3.84 1.70
N LEU A 38 9.22 2.61 1.25
CA LEU A 38 7.94 2.05 0.82
C LEU A 38 7.57 0.87 1.72
N GLN A 39 6.32 0.80 2.17
CA GLN A 39 5.81 -0.30 2.97
C GLN A 39 4.36 -0.57 2.60
N TRP A 40 3.97 -1.84 2.63
CA TRP A 40 2.60 -2.27 2.39
C TRP A 40 1.87 -2.50 3.71
N PHE A 41 0.60 -2.10 3.75
CA PHE A 41 -0.30 -2.38 4.85
C PHE A 41 -1.58 -3.02 4.32
N LYS A 42 -2.07 -4.02 5.05
CA LYS A 42 -3.38 -4.61 4.84
C LYS A 42 -4.37 -3.97 5.80
N LYS A 43 -5.46 -3.45 5.25
CA LYS A 43 -6.62 -3.00 6.04
C LYS A 43 -7.50 -4.20 6.34
N ASP A 44 -7.71 -4.48 7.62
CA ASP A 44 -8.70 -5.49 8.02
C ASP A 44 -10.08 -4.84 8.08
N SER A 45 -10.98 -5.26 7.20
CA SER A 45 -12.31 -4.67 7.04
C SER A 45 -13.22 -4.83 8.25
N ASN A 46 -12.95 -5.81 9.12
CA ASN A 46 -13.81 -6.17 10.23
C ASN A 46 -13.19 -5.90 11.62
N ARG A 47 -12.02 -5.25 11.68
CA ARG A 47 -11.34 -4.98 12.95
C ARG A 47 -11.03 -3.50 13.06
N LEU A 48 -11.61 -2.87 14.07
CA LEU A 48 -11.32 -1.49 14.44
C LEU A 48 -10.34 -1.49 15.60
N GLY A 49 -9.41 -0.53 15.58
CA GLY A 49 -8.53 -0.24 16.70
C GLY A 49 -9.29 0.36 17.88
N PRO A 50 -8.61 0.54 19.04
CA PRO A 50 -9.19 1.16 20.22
C PRO A 50 -9.73 2.59 19.98
N ASP A 51 -9.20 3.26 18.95
CA ASP A 51 -9.57 4.60 18.50
C ASP A 51 -10.69 4.61 17.46
N GLY A 52 -11.25 3.45 17.11
CA GLY A 52 -12.25 3.33 16.05
C GLY A 52 -11.69 3.48 14.63
N SER A 53 -10.37 3.52 14.46
CA SER A 53 -9.72 3.52 13.15
C SER A 53 -9.61 2.08 12.60
N PRO A 54 -9.55 1.87 11.28
CA PRO A 54 -9.37 0.54 10.75
C PRO A 54 -8.00 -0.03 11.13
N LEU A 55 -7.98 -1.26 11.63
CA LEU A 55 -6.74 -1.93 11.97
C LEU A 55 -5.90 -2.18 10.71
N LEU A 56 -4.68 -1.68 10.71
CA LEU A 56 -3.70 -1.85 9.63
C LEU A 56 -2.61 -2.81 10.09
N THR A 57 -2.36 -3.85 9.29
CA THR A 57 -1.27 -4.82 9.52
C THR A 57 -0.18 -4.60 8.50
N ALA A 58 1.06 -4.43 8.94
CA ALA A 58 2.22 -4.35 8.05
C ALA A 58 2.41 -5.68 7.31
N LEU A 59 2.62 -5.61 5.99
CA LEU A 59 3.07 -6.74 5.18
C LEU A 59 4.59 -6.67 5.11
N THR A 60 5.25 -7.58 5.84
CA THR A 60 6.71 -7.78 5.84
C THR A 60 7.12 -8.85 4.85
#